data_AF-A0A966LY20-F1
#
_entry.id   AF-A0A966LY20-F1
#
_cell.length_a   1.000
_cell.length_b   1.000
_cell.length_c   1.000
_cell.angle_alpha   90.00
_cell.angle_beta   90.00
_cell.angle_gamma   90.00
#
_symmetry.space_group_name_H-M   'P 1'
#
loop_
_entity.id
_entity.type
_entity.pdbx_description
1 polymer ?
#
loop_
_entity_poly.entity_id
_entity_poly.type
_entity_poly.pdbx_seq_one_letter_code
_entity_poly.pdbx_strand_id
1 'polypeptide(L)'
;MNVLLPIFEKMRKRNVRIIINTSNPIEHDGDYIQQAQKSILILQNMGVKVLYTTKHHRKLVIIDRRISYEGSLNILSFTNSCETIRRILCLM
;
A
#
# COMPACT_ATOMS: atom_id res chain seq x y z
N MET A 1 4.98 5.10 5.63
CA MET A 1 3.56 5.30 6.01
C MET A 1 3.16 6.75 6.25
N ASN A 2 3.89 7.52 7.07
CA ASN A 2 3.51 8.89 7.45
C ASN A 2 3.22 9.84 6.27
N VAL A 3 3.88 9.66 5.12
CA VAL A 3 3.65 10.48 3.92
C VAL A 3 2.32 10.14 3.22
N LEU A 4 1.92 8.87 3.18
CA LEU A 4 0.72 8.43 2.45
C LEU A 4 -0.56 8.51 3.27
N LEU A 5 -0.48 8.43 4.60
CA LEU A 5 -1.67 8.45 5.47
C LEU A 5 -2.55 9.70 5.27
N PRO A 6 -2.00 10.94 5.23
CA PRO A 6 -2.83 12.14 4.99
C PRO A 6 -3.50 12.12 3.62
N ILE A 7 -2.86 11.52 2.62
CA ILE A 7 -3.40 11.39 1.26
C ILE A 7 -4.56 10.40 1.27
N PHE A 8 -4.40 9.25 1.91
CA PHE A 8 -5.48 8.26 2.05
C PHE A 8 -6.67 8.83 2.81
N GLU A 9 -6.44 9.58 3.89
CA GLU A 9 -7.51 10.24 4.64
C GLU A 9 -8.30 11.21 3.75
N LYS A 10 -7.62 12.07 2.98
CA LYS A 10 -8.25 12.99 2.04
C LYS A 10 -9.04 12.27 0.94
N MET A 11 -8.50 11.16 0.43
CA MET A 11 -9.17 10.32 -0.56
C MET A 11 -10.43 9.64 0.01
N ARG A 12 -10.35 9.12 1.24
CA ARG A 12 -11.49 8.50 1.94
C ARG A 12 -12.60 9.50 2.22
N LYS A 13 -12.28 10.74 2.60
CA LYS A 13 -13.25 11.85 2.74
C LYS A 13 -13.99 12.16 1.43
N ARG A 14 -13.41 11.83 0.28
CA ARG A 14 -14.01 11.97 -1.06
C ARG A 14 -14.65 10.67 -1.57
N ASN A 15 -14.89 9.69 -0.70
CA ASN A 15 -15.44 8.38 -1.04
C ASN A 15 -14.61 7.57 -2.06
N VAL A 16 -13.31 7.88 -2.21
CA VAL A 16 -12.42 7.08 -3.05
C VAL A 16 -12.23 5.71 -2.41
N ARG A 17 -12.38 4.65 -3.22
CA ARG A 17 -12.16 3.27 -2.77
C ARG A 17 -10.66 2.97 -2.76
N ILE A 18 -10.15 2.62 -1.59
CA ILE A 18 -8.74 2.23 -1.42
C ILE A 18 -8.72 0.77 -0.97
N ILE A 19 -7.92 -0.04 -1.65
CA ILE A 19 -7.68 -1.45 -1.33
C ILE A 19 -6.17 -1.62 -1.19
N ILE A 20 -5.74 -2.18 -0.07
CA ILE A 20 -4.35 -2.52 0.19
C ILE A 20 -4.25 -4.03 0.34
N ASN A 21 -3.39 -4.64 -0.45
CA ASN A 21 -3.04 -6.05 -0.30
C ASN A 21 -1.63 -6.14 0.31
N THR A 22 -1.49 -6.88 1.39
CA THR A 22 -0.24 -6.99 2.14
C THR A 22 -0.09 -8.39 2.74
N SER A 23 1.13 -8.76 3.16
CA SER A 23 1.36 -10.01 3.88
C SER A 23 0.64 -9.97 5.23
N ASN A 24 0.27 -11.15 5.75
CA ASN A 24 -0.31 -11.20 7.08
C ASN A 24 0.77 -10.77 8.10
N PRO A 25 0.50 -9.80 9.00
CA PRO A 25 1.49 -9.35 9.97
C PRO A 25 2.06 -10.46 10.86
N ILE A 26 1.37 -11.59 11.02
CA ILE A 26 1.84 -12.76 11.77
C ILE A 26 3.01 -13.48 11.06
N GLU A 27 3.20 -13.25 9.76
CA GLU A 27 4.31 -13.80 8.98
C GLU A 27 5.62 -12.99 9.13
N HIS A 28 5.57 -11.86 9.86
CA HIS A 28 6.76 -11.07 10.15
C HIS A 28 7.41 -11.53 11.46
N ASP A 29 8.71 -11.25 11.61
CA ASP A 29 9.45 -11.56 12.82
C ASP A 29 9.68 -10.32 13.69
N GLY A 30 9.69 -10.50 15.00
CA GLY A 30 10.05 -9.47 15.98
C GLY A 30 9.17 -8.21 15.94
N ASP A 31 9.79 -7.04 16.06
CA ASP A 31 9.10 -5.75 16.18
C ASP A 31 8.28 -5.37 14.92
N TYR A 32 8.57 -5.99 13.78
CA TYR A 32 7.84 -5.75 12.53
C TYR A 32 6.37 -6.19 12.62
N ILE A 33 6.05 -7.18 13.47
CA ILE A 33 4.67 -7.62 13.70
C ILE A 33 3.85 -6.45 14.27
N GLN A 34 4.34 -5.83 15.34
CA GLN A 34 3.63 -4.74 16.02
C GLN A 34 3.49 -3.51 15.11
N GLN A 35 4.54 -3.18 14.37
CA GLN A 35 4.51 -2.07 13.42
C GLN A 35 3.50 -2.31 12.28
N ALA A 36 3.47 -3.53 11.74
CA ALA A 36 2.54 -3.91 10.68
C ALA A 36 1.09 -3.89 11.20
N GLN A 37 0.83 -4.48 12.38
CA GLN A 37 -0.49 -4.45 13.04
C GLN A 37 -0.98 -3.02 13.28
N LYS A 38 -0.13 -2.15 13.84
CA LYS A 38 -0.47 -0.74 14.07
C LYS A 38 -0.82 -0.03 12.77
N SER A 39 -0.04 -0.26 11.72
CA SER A 39 -0.28 0.35 10.39
C SER A 39 -1.58 -0.12 9.76
N ILE A 40 -1.87 -1.42 9.88
CA ILE A 40 -3.12 -2.04 9.41
C ILE A 40 -4.32 -1.46 10.16
N LEU A 41 -4.26 -1.35 11.49
CA LEU A 41 -5.34 -0.81 12.30
C LEU A 41 -5.67 0.64 11.88
N ILE A 42 -4.64 1.46 11.68
CA ILE A 42 -4.80 2.84 11.20
C ILE A 42 -5.51 2.88 9.84
N LEU A 43 -5.10 2.03 8.89
CA LEU A 43 -5.72 1.93 7.57
C LEU A 43 -7.20 1.51 7.65
N GLN A 44 -7.49 0.47 8.44
CA GLN A 44 -8.84 -0.05 8.61
C GLN A 44 -9.77 0.97 9.27
N ASN A 45 -9.29 1.71 10.28
CA ASN A 45 -10.06 2.78 10.93
C ASN A 45 -10.41 3.93 9.97
N MET A 46 -9.61 4.15 8.92
CA MET A 46 -9.93 5.10 7.84
C MET A 46 -10.90 4.53 6.78
N GLY A 47 -11.33 3.27 6.93
CA GLY A 47 -12.18 2.58 5.97
C GLY A 47 -11.45 2.12 4.72
N VAL A 48 -10.12 1.92 4.80
CA VAL A 48 -9.36 1.25 3.74
C VAL A 48 -9.57 -0.26 3.84
N LYS A 49 -9.88 -0.91 2.72
CA LYS A 49 -10.01 -2.38 2.68
C LYS A 49 -8.62 -3.00 2.66
N VAL A 50 -8.25 -3.70 3.73
CA VAL A 50 -6.99 -4.46 3.81
C VAL A 50 -7.27 -5.92 3.49
N LEU A 51 -6.52 -6.47 2.54
CA LEU A 51 -6.52 -7.87 2.15
C LEU A 51 -5.17 -8.49 2.55
N TYR A 52 -5.21 -9.71 3.08
CA TYR A 52 -4.01 -10.49 3.34
C TYR A 52 -3.80 -11.50 2.23
N THR A 53 -2.63 -11.47 1.59
CA THR A 53 -2.20 -12.51 0.67
C THR A 53 -0.77 -12.92 0.95
N THR A 54 -0.49 -14.21 0.80
CA THR A 54 0.82 -14.79 1.07
C THR A 54 1.64 -14.89 -0.22
N LYS A 55 2.97 -14.88 -0.13
CA LYS A 55 3.91 -15.22 -1.24
C LYS A 55 3.88 -14.30 -2.46
N HIS A 56 3.46 -13.04 -2.32
CA HIS A 56 3.54 -12.06 -3.39
C HIS A 56 4.57 -10.98 -3.10
N HIS A 57 5.78 -11.10 -3.66
CA HIS A 57 6.77 -10.00 -3.71
C HIS A 57 6.41 -8.95 -4.78
N ARG A 58 5.11 -8.68 -4.97
CA ARG A 58 4.61 -7.77 -6.00
C ARG A 58 4.38 -6.40 -5.38
N LYS A 59 5.05 -5.40 -5.93
CA LYS A 59 4.89 -4.00 -5.54
C LYS A 59 4.21 -3.29 -6.69
N LEU A 60 2.89 -3.21 -6.60
CA LEU A 60 2.01 -2.75 -7.67
C LEU A 60 1.00 -1.76 -7.10
N VAL A 61 0.81 -0.66 -7.82
CA VAL A 61 -0.27 0.31 -7.58
C VAL A 61 -1.08 0.42 -8.85
N ILE A 62 -2.40 0.44 -8.72
CA ILE A 62 -3.32 0.67 -9.83
C ILE A 62 -4.25 1.81 -9.41
N ILE A 63 -4.32 2.84 -10.25
CA ILE A 63 -5.16 4.03 -10.05
C ILE A 63 -6.17 4.10 -11.19
N ASP A 64 -7.45 4.13 -10.85
CA ASP A 64 -8.60 4.26 -11.75
C ASP A 64 -8.61 3.28 -12.94
N ARG A 65 -7.93 2.13 -12.79
CA ARG A 65 -7.72 1.13 -13.85
C ARG A 65 -7.03 1.70 -15.11
N ARG A 66 -6.35 2.85 -15.00
CA ARG A 66 -5.70 3.55 -16.13
C ARG A 66 -4.20 3.71 -15.94
N ILE A 67 -3.78 3.95 -14.70
CA ILE A 67 -2.37 4.15 -14.38
C ILE A 67 -1.93 3.01 -13.48
N SER A 68 -0.83 2.35 -13.83
CA SER A 68 -0.15 1.45 -12.92
C SER A 68 1.27 1.90 -12.63
N TYR A 69 1.71 1.63 -11.41
CA TYR A 69 3.10 1.73 -11.01
C TYR A 69 3.56 0.36 -10.53
N GLU A 70 4.66 -0.13 -11.10
CA GLU A 70 5.26 -1.40 -10.73
C GLU A 70 6.77 -1.26 -10.61
N GLY A 71 7.39 -2.06 -9.75
CA GLY A 71 8.84 -2.07 -9.65
C GLY A 71 9.37 -2.72 -8.38
N SER A 72 10.59 -2.33 -7.99
CA SER A 72 11.24 -2.89 -6.80
C SER A 72 10.89 -2.13 -5.51
N LEU A 73 10.37 -0.90 -5.61
CA LEU A 73 10.07 -0.05 -4.44
C LEU A 73 8.84 -0.49 -3.64
N ASN A 74 9.02 -0.67 -2.32
CA ASN A 74 7.89 -0.88 -1.40
C ASN A 74 7.04 0.38 -1.25
N ILE A 75 5.81 0.38 -1.75
CA ILE A 75 4.96 1.58 -1.81
C ILE A 75 4.57 2.13 -0.43
N LEU A 76 4.23 1.28 0.53
CA LEU A 76 3.74 1.72 1.85
C LEU A 76 4.87 2.10 2.84
N SER A 77 6.07 1.62 2.57
CA SER A 77 7.25 1.77 3.42
C SER A 77 8.46 2.28 2.62
N PHE A 78 8.23 3.10 1.59
CA PHE A 78 9.31 3.62 0.76
C PHE A 78 10.27 4.48 1.60
N THR A 79 11.54 4.41 1.23
CA THR A 79 12.64 5.22 1.79
C THR A 79 13.44 5.83 0.66
N ASN A 80 14.37 6.74 0.98
CA ASN A 80 15.30 7.26 -0.01
C ASN A 80 16.27 6.15 -0.43
N SER A 81 15.96 5.47 -1.52
CA SER A 81 16.62 4.26 -2.01
C SER A 81 16.76 4.31 -3.53
N CYS A 82 17.71 3.58 -4.09
CA CYS A 82 17.94 3.50 -5.54
C CYS A 82 16.97 2.53 -6.26
N GLU A 83 15.78 2.33 -5.71
CA GLU A 83 14.79 1.42 -6.27
C GLU A 83 14.13 2.00 -7.51
N THR A 84 13.76 1.13 -8.46
CA THR A 84 13.15 1.56 -9.72
C THR A 84 11.65 1.33 -9.71
N ILE A 85 10.90 2.31 -10.23
CA ILE A 85 9.47 2.22 -10.49
C ILE A 85 9.20 2.58 -11.95
N ARG A 86 8.42 1.75 -12.63
CA ARG A 86 7.87 2.02 -13.96
C ARG A 86 6.44 2.49 -13.83
N ARG A 87 6.12 3.61 -14.49
CA ARG A 87 4.76 4.08 -14.68
C ARG A 87 4.25 3.61 -16.04
N ILE A 88 3.07 2.99 -16.05
CA ILE A 88 2.40 2.55 -17.27
C ILE A 88 1.07 3.30 -17.34
N LEU A 89 0.79 3.89 -18.50
CA LEU A 89 -0.48 4.54 -18.81
C LEU A 89 -1.20 3.69 -19.86
N CYS A 90 -2.35 3.13 -19.48
CA CYS A 90 -3.25 2.48 -20.42
C CYS A 90 -4.21 3.54 -20.97
N LEU A 91 -4.04 3.90 -22.24
CA LEU A 91 -5.02 4.66 -23.00
C LEU A 91 -6.04 3.64 -23.51
N MET A 92 -7.22 3.64 -22.89
CA MET A 92 -8.41 3.01 -23.46
C MET A 92 -9.14 4.01 -24.33
#